data_AF-A0A1Q8EAH5-F1
#
_entry.id   AF-A0A1Q8EAH5-F1
#
_cell.length_a   1.000
_cell.length_b   1.000
_cell.length_c   1.000
_cell.angle_alpha   90.00
_cell.angle_beta   90.00
_cell.angle_gamma   90.00
#
_symmetry.space_group_name_H-M   'P 1'
#
loop_
_entity.id
_entity.type
_entity.pdbx_description
1 polymer ?
#
loop_
_entity_poly.entity_id
_entity_poly.type
_entity_poly.pdbx_seq_one_letter_code
_entity_poly.pdbx_strand_id
1 'polypeptide(L)'
;MDYIDLALKYGGFTSLDKVYLSGKLLDLTEEQKLAFITPPPSVINAYFAEIYQKQGPQAATAYYLDLSRQLRLFCDSPSFAEDKPFVRLNLSGKSFGFAYQNEEELARVFAEKEEDITPALLFEIAQIFPQYKIFVTDGKIQMRPVAVDEERLEGLESDFLLTELAESADWVRISGLNQEEVVEAASAYQGQAYYAWSGRTAIIYIQQ
;
A
#
# COMPACT_ATOMS: atom_id res chain seq x y z
N MET A 1 25.72 -9.32 -1.34
CA MET A 1 24.38 -9.64 -1.87
C MET A 1 24.54 -10.91 -2.67
N ASP A 2 23.86 -11.99 -2.30
CA ASP A 2 23.90 -13.23 -3.07
C ASP A 2 22.72 -13.25 -4.04
N TYR A 3 23.02 -13.06 -5.33
CA TYR A 3 22.01 -13.00 -6.40
C TYR A 3 21.30 -14.33 -6.62
N ILE A 4 21.96 -15.45 -6.35
CA ILE A 4 21.36 -16.78 -6.50
C ILE A 4 20.32 -16.95 -5.39
N ASP A 5 20.66 -16.64 -4.15
CA ASP A 5 19.69 -16.72 -3.04
C ASP A 5 18.48 -15.81 -3.26
N LEU A 6 18.68 -14.61 -3.82
CA LEU A 6 17.57 -13.71 -4.18
C LEU A 6 16.70 -14.26 -5.31
N ALA A 7 17.32 -14.85 -6.35
CA ALA A 7 16.59 -15.50 -7.43
C ALA A 7 15.74 -16.67 -6.93
N LEU A 8 16.27 -17.46 -5.99
CA LEU A 8 15.56 -18.57 -5.36
C LEU A 8 14.44 -18.09 -4.44
N LYS A 9 14.66 -16.99 -3.70
CA LYS A 9 13.69 -16.47 -2.74
C LYS A 9 12.55 -15.70 -3.40
N TYR A 10 12.84 -14.90 -4.43
CA TYR A 10 11.87 -13.97 -5.04
C TYR A 10 11.70 -14.17 -6.54
N GLY A 11 12.74 -14.58 -7.26
CA GLY A 11 12.75 -14.64 -8.72
C GLY A 11 11.97 -15.79 -9.34
N GLY A 12 11.39 -16.69 -8.53
CA GLY A 12 10.67 -17.88 -9.01
C GLY A 12 11.58 -19.02 -9.47
N PHE A 13 12.88 -18.95 -9.18
CA PHE A 13 13.83 -20.01 -9.47
C PHE A 13 13.84 -21.07 -8.36
N THR A 14 14.26 -22.28 -8.70
CA THR A 14 14.36 -23.41 -7.77
C THR A 14 15.81 -23.80 -7.53
N SER A 15 16.06 -24.63 -6.51
CA SER A 15 17.42 -25.11 -6.20
C SER A 15 18.10 -25.84 -7.37
N LEU A 16 17.33 -26.36 -8.33
CA LEU A 16 17.83 -26.99 -9.55
C LEU A 16 18.47 -25.98 -10.52
N ASP A 17 18.10 -24.70 -10.43
CA ASP A 17 18.55 -23.64 -11.33
C ASP A 17 19.89 -23.02 -10.91
N LYS A 18 20.48 -23.43 -9.79
CA LYS A 18 21.72 -22.83 -9.25
C LYS A 18 22.87 -22.81 -10.25
N VAL A 19 23.12 -23.92 -10.96
CA VAL A 19 24.21 -23.99 -11.95
C VAL A 19 23.94 -23.07 -13.14
N TYR A 20 22.68 -23.00 -13.59
CA TYR A 20 22.25 -22.11 -14.66
C TYR A 20 22.44 -20.64 -14.27
N LEU A 21 21.99 -20.27 -13.07
CA LEU A 21 22.13 -18.92 -12.53
C LEU A 21 23.60 -18.52 -12.38
N SER A 22 24.45 -19.38 -11.82
CA SER A 22 25.89 -19.10 -11.70
C SER A 22 26.54 -18.77 -13.05
N GLY A 23 26.20 -19.52 -14.10
CA GLY A 23 26.72 -19.26 -15.44
C GLY A 23 26.17 -17.99 -16.07
N LYS A 24 24.87 -17.73 -15.94
CA LYS A 24 24.22 -16.54 -16.54
C LYS A 24 24.61 -15.23 -15.87
N LEU A 25 24.83 -15.25 -14.56
CA LEU A 25 25.12 -14.04 -13.78
C LEU A 25 26.60 -13.64 -13.81
N LEU A 26 27.52 -14.53 -14.24
CA LEU A 26 28.97 -14.35 -14.12
C LEU A 26 29.47 -13.04 -14.75
N ASP A 27 29.04 -12.77 -15.99
CA ASP A 27 29.53 -11.65 -16.80
C ASP A 27 28.56 -10.45 -16.83
N LEU A 28 27.48 -10.50 -16.04
CA LEU A 28 26.49 -9.43 -15.98
C LEU A 28 26.92 -8.34 -15.00
N THR A 29 26.58 -7.10 -15.34
CA THR A 29 26.62 -5.99 -14.38
C THR A 29 25.58 -6.22 -13.26
N GLU A 30 25.75 -5.55 -12.13
CA GLU A 30 24.82 -5.67 -11.00
C GLU A 30 23.37 -5.32 -11.39
N GLU A 31 23.17 -4.33 -12.24
CA GLU A 31 21.85 -3.94 -12.75
C GLU A 31 21.25 -5.03 -13.65
N GLN A 32 22.05 -5.61 -14.55
CA GLN A 32 21.60 -6.72 -15.40
C GLN A 32 21.29 -7.98 -14.58
N LYS A 33 22.07 -8.27 -13.54
CA LYS A 33 21.77 -9.38 -12.61
C LYS A 33 20.43 -9.15 -11.94
N LEU A 34 20.20 -7.97 -11.37
CA LEU A 34 18.93 -7.62 -10.73
C LEU A 34 17.76 -7.73 -11.70
N ALA A 35 17.88 -7.16 -12.89
CA ALA A 35 16.84 -7.25 -13.92
C ALA A 35 16.54 -8.71 -14.30
N PHE A 36 17.57 -9.54 -14.40
CA PHE A 36 17.42 -10.96 -14.76
C PHE A 36 16.73 -11.79 -13.67
N ILE A 37 17.05 -11.55 -12.39
CA ILE A 37 16.46 -12.31 -11.28
C ILE A 37 15.14 -11.71 -10.77
N THR A 38 14.77 -10.52 -11.22
CA THR A 38 13.53 -9.87 -10.81
C THR A 38 12.35 -10.64 -11.40
N PRO A 39 11.42 -11.13 -10.55
CA PRO A 39 10.26 -11.86 -11.04
C PRO A 39 9.38 -10.96 -11.90
N PRO A 40 8.70 -11.50 -12.91
CA PRO A 40 7.72 -10.75 -13.67
C PRO A 40 6.55 -10.30 -12.77
N PRO A 41 5.82 -9.24 -13.12
CA PRO A 41 4.69 -8.73 -12.35
C PRO A 41 3.63 -9.79 -11.99
N SER A 42 3.38 -10.76 -12.89
CA SER A 42 2.44 -11.85 -12.65
C SER A 42 2.86 -12.75 -11.48
N VAL A 43 4.16 -13.03 -11.35
CA VAL A 43 4.72 -13.84 -10.26
C VAL A 43 4.66 -13.07 -8.94
N ILE A 44 5.00 -11.77 -8.94
CA ILE A 44 4.84 -10.91 -7.75
C ILE A 44 3.39 -10.92 -7.28
N ASN A 45 2.44 -10.74 -8.19
CA ASN A 45 1.01 -10.75 -7.86
C ASN A 45 0.53 -12.09 -7.30
N ALA A 46 0.98 -13.21 -7.88
CA ALA A 46 0.62 -14.54 -7.40
C ALA A 46 1.10 -14.76 -5.95
N TYR A 47 2.37 -14.46 -5.67
CA TYR A 47 2.92 -14.59 -4.31
C TYR A 47 2.27 -13.60 -3.34
N PHE A 48 2.07 -12.35 -3.75
CA PHE A 48 1.40 -11.35 -2.92
C PHE A 48 -0.01 -11.81 -2.53
N ALA A 49 -0.81 -12.25 -3.50
CA ALA A 49 -2.17 -12.74 -3.27
C ALA A 49 -2.19 -13.99 -2.39
N GLU A 50 -1.26 -14.93 -2.60
CA GLU A 50 -1.14 -16.14 -1.78
C GLU A 50 -0.83 -15.82 -0.32
N ILE A 51 0.16 -14.94 -0.08
CA ILE A 51 0.54 -14.51 1.27
C ILE A 51 -0.61 -13.73 1.91
N TYR A 52 -1.25 -12.83 1.15
CA TYR A 52 -2.40 -12.06 1.61
C TYR A 52 -3.53 -12.98 2.08
N GLN A 53 -3.87 -14.00 1.29
CA GLN A 53 -4.93 -14.94 1.62
C GLN A 53 -4.59 -15.82 2.83
N LYS A 54 -3.33 -16.27 2.95
CA LYS A 54 -2.92 -17.23 3.99
C LYS A 54 -2.52 -16.58 5.31
N GLN A 55 -1.93 -15.40 5.25
CA GLN A 55 -1.24 -14.75 6.37
C GLN A 55 -1.75 -13.32 6.62
N GLY A 56 -2.59 -12.78 5.74
CA GLY A 56 -3.21 -11.47 5.88
C GLY A 56 -2.44 -10.31 5.23
N PRO A 57 -3.03 -9.11 5.24
CA PRO A 57 -2.53 -7.94 4.52
C PRO A 57 -1.14 -7.53 4.98
N GLN A 58 -0.87 -7.54 6.29
CA GLN A 58 0.41 -7.09 6.84
C GLN A 58 1.58 -8.00 6.42
N ALA A 59 1.37 -9.31 6.36
CA ALA A 59 2.39 -10.24 5.89
C ALA A 59 2.69 -10.04 4.40
N ALA A 60 1.66 -9.80 3.58
CA ALA A 60 1.82 -9.58 2.14
C ALA A 60 2.56 -8.28 1.84
N THR A 61 2.21 -7.19 2.53
CA THR A 61 2.88 -5.90 2.36
C THR A 61 4.31 -5.94 2.88
N ALA A 62 4.58 -6.62 4.00
CA ALA A 62 5.93 -6.84 4.49
C ALA A 62 6.80 -7.66 3.51
N TYR A 63 6.24 -8.72 2.92
CA TYR A 63 6.91 -9.48 1.85
C TYR A 63 7.26 -8.59 0.66
N TYR A 64 6.30 -7.79 0.19
CA TYR A 64 6.51 -6.93 -0.97
C TYR A 64 7.51 -5.79 -0.69
N LEU A 65 7.52 -5.25 0.53
CA LEU A 65 8.51 -4.27 0.97
C LEU A 65 9.93 -4.87 0.97
N ASP A 66 10.09 -6.08 1.53
CA ASP A 66 11.36 -6.79 1.56
C ASP A 66 11.84 -7.11 0.12
N LEU A 67 10.96 -7.63 -0.73
CA LEU A 67 11.23 -7.84 -2.15
C LEU A 67 11.64 -6.53 -2.85
N SER A 68 10.95 -5.42 -2.57
CA SER A 68 11.24 -4.12 -3.18
C SER A 68 12.60 -3.56 -2.75
N ARG A 69 12.97 -3.74 -1.48
CA ARG A 69 14.29 -3.38 -0.95
C ARG A 69 15.38 -4.22 -1.60
N GLN A 70 15.23 -5.54 -1.57
CA GLN A 70 16.24 -6.47 -2.09
C GLN A 70 16.45 -6.32 -3.60
N LEU A 71 15.39 -6.11 -4.37
CA LEU A 71 15.47 -6.00 -5.83
C LEU A 71 15.53 -4.56 -6.34
N ARG A 72 15.66 -3.57 -5.45
CA ARG A 72 15.72 -2.12 -5.76
C ARG A 72 14.51 -1.63 -6.57
N LEU A 73 13.31 -2.08 -6.20
CA LEU A 73 12.08 -1.82 -6.94
C LEU A 73 11.32 -0.57 -6.49
N PHE A 74 11.83 0.16 -5.50
CA PHE A 74 11.24 1.44 -5.11
C PHE A 74 11.11 2.39 -6.30
N CYS A 75 9.96 3.06 -6.39
CA CYS A 75 9.61 3.91 -7.52
C CYS A 75 8.78 5.11 -7.06
N ASP A 76 9.30 6.32 -7.29
CA ASP A 76 8.60 7.56 -6.89
C ASP A 76 7.39 7.87 -7.78
N SER A 77 7.46 7.50 -9.06
CA SER A 77 6.43 7.77 -10.08
C SER A 77 6.08 6.49 -10.84
N PRO A 78 5.50 5.48 -10.16
CA PRO A 78 5.14 4.23 -10.81
C PRO A 78 3.99 4.45 -11.80
N SER A 79 4.00 3.68 -12.89
CA SER A 79 2.98 3.74 -13.94
C SER A 79 2.86 2.40 -14.66
N PHE A 80 1.80 2.23 -15.44
CA PHE A 80 1.59 1.04 -16.28
C PHE A 80 2.55 0.94 -17.48
N ALA A 81 3.51 1.87 -17.63
CA ALA A 81 4.69 1.63 -18.48
C ALA A 81 5.57 0.50 -17.94
N GLU A 82 5.44 0.17 -16.63
CA GLU A 82 6.06 -0.99 -15.99
C GLU A 82 7.60 -1.01 -16.06
N ASP A 83 8.25 0.14 -15.91
CA ASP A 83 9.72 0.22 -15.77
C ASP A 83 10.25 -0.62 -14.59
N LYS A 84 9.44 -0.74 -13.54
CA LYS A 84 9.64 -1.64 -12.40
C LYS A 84 8.34 -2.37 -12.10
N PRO A 85 8.38 -3.67 -11.78
CA PRO A 85 7.17 -4.44 -11.52
C PRO A 85 6.52 -4.00 -10.20
N PHE A 86 5.19 -4.04 -10.19
CA PHE A 86 4.36 -3.64 -9.05
C PHE A 86 3.22 -4.62 -8.81
N VAL A 87 2.58 -4.52 -7.65
CA VAL A 87 1.39 -5.31 -7.31
C VAL A 87 0.18 -4.70 -8.03
N ARG A 88 -0.55 -5.51 -8.79
CA ARG A 88 -1.78 -5.12 -9.46
C ARG A 88 -2.96 -5.32 -8.53
N LEU A 89 -3.84 -4.33 -8.50
CA LEU A 89 -5.07 -4.30 -7.72
C LEU A 89 -6.25 -4.20 -8.68
N ASN A 90 -7.37 -4.82 -8.30
CA ASN A 90 -8.66 -4.59 -8.93
C ASN A 90 -9.52 -3.82 -7.91
N LEU A 91 -9.79 -2.55 -8.19
CA LEU A 91 -10.60 -1.69 -7.34
C LEU A 91 -11.86 -1.33 -8.12
N SER A 92 -13.02 -1.74 -7.63
CA SER A 92 -14.32 -1.50 -8.28
C SER A 92 -14.34 -1.90 -9.77
N GLY A 93 -13.67 -3.02 -10.12
CA GLY A 93 -13.59 -3.52 -11.50
C GLY A 93 -12.53 -2.83 -12.38
N LYS A 94 -11.80 -1.84 -11.86
CA LYS A 94 -10.78 -1.06 -12.56
C LYS A 94 -9.38 -1.50 -12.14
N SER A 95 -8.41 -1.28 -13.04
CA SER A 95 -7.03 -1.70 -12.84
C SER A 95 -6.20 -0.61 -12.16
N PHE A 96 -5.62 -0.98 -11.02
CA PHE A 96 -4.71 -0.14 -10.24
C PHE A 96 -3.38 -0.87 -9.99
N GLY A 97 -2.35 -0.11 -9.66
CA GLY A 97 -1.06 -0.59 -9.20
C GLY A 97 -0.76 -0.12 -7.78
N PHE A 98 0.03 -0.89 -7.07
CA PHE A 98 0.58 -0.61 -5.74
C PHE A 98 2.09 -0.81 -5.77
N ALA A 99 2.85 0.25 -5.44
CA ALA A 99 4.31 0.24 -5.39
C ALA A 99 4.84 1.09 -4.24
N TYR A 100 5.89 0.61 -3.57
CA TYR A 100 6.60 1.40 -2.56
C TYR A 100 7.49 2.47 -3.21
N GLN A 101 7.54 3.65 -2.61
CA GLN A 101 8.44 4.74 -2.98
C GLN A 101 9.76 4.66 -2.22
N ASN A 102 9.75 4.14 -0.98
CA ASN A 102 10.95 4.10 -0.14
C ASN A 102 10.91 3.00 0.93
N GLU A 103 11.96 2.94 1.75
CA GLU A 103 12.11 1.98 2.84
C GLU A 103 11.25 2.28 4.08
N GLU A 104 10.70 3.49 4.17
CA GLU A 104 9.85 3.98 5.27
C GLU A 104 8.37 3.59 5.05
N GLU A 105 8.12 2.66 4.14
CA GLU A 105 6.80 2.15 3.78
C GLU A 105 5.85 3.18 3.17
N LEU A 106 6.38 4.31 2.67
CA LEU A 106 5.60 5.20 1.83
C LEU A 106 5.35 4.51 0.49
N ALA A 107 4.07 4.40 0.13
CA ALA A 107 3.67 3.74 -1.10
C ALA A 107 2.60 4.52 -1.87
N ARG A 108 2.41 4.07 -3.11
CA ARG A 108 1.53 4.68 -4.10
C ARG A 108 0.48 3.69 -4.54
N VAL A 109 -0.76 4.16 -4.64
CA VAL A 109 -1.81 3.49 -5.39
C VAL A 109 -2.13 4.36 -6.60
N PHE A 110 -2.12 3.78 -7.80
CA PHE A 110 -2.25 4.53 -9.04
C PHE A 110 -3.07 3.75 -10.08
N ALA A 111 -3.93 4.44 -10.82
CA ALA A 111 -4.78 3.82 -11.82
C ALA A 111 -4.05 3.62 -13.16
N GLU A 112 -4.48 2.64 -13.95
CA GLU A 112 -4.03 2.46 -15.34
C GLU A 112 -4.52 3.59 -16.25
N LYS A 113 -5.75 4.05 -16.00
CA LYS A 113 -6.41 5.13 -16.71
C LYS A 113 -6.66 6.28 -15.75
N GLU A 114 -6.96 7.46 -16.29
CA GLU A 114 -7.37 8.59 -15.45
C GLU A 114 -8.66 8.23 -14.70
N GLU A 115 -8.64 8.44 -13.39
CA GLU A 115 -9.71 8.06 -12.46
C GLU A 115 -9.88 9.14 -11.41
N ASP A 116 -11.14 9.48 -11.10
CA ASP A 116 -11.45 10.44 -10.04
C ASP A 116 -11.09 9.86 -8.67
N ILE A 117 -10.34 10.62 -7.88
CA ILE A 117 -10.02 10.24 -6.50
C ILE A 117 -11.21 10.60 -5.62
N THR A 118 -12.00 9.60 -5.24
CA THR A 118 -13.19 9.76 -4.40
C THR A 118 -12.99 9.17 -3.00
N PRO A 119 -13.74 9.62 -1.98
CA PRO A 119 -13.70 9.01 -0.65
C PRO A 119 -13.99 7.50 -0.66
N ALA A 120 -14.90 7.05 -1.53
CA ALA A 120 -15.22 5.63 -1.69
C ALA A 120 -14.01 4.81 -2.16
N LEU A 121 -13.24 5.32 -3.12
CA LEU A 121 -12.00 4.69 -3.57
C LEU A 121 -10.95 4.65 -2.44
N LEU A 122 -10.81 5.72 -1.67
CA LEU A 122 -9.86 5.78 -0.56
C LEU A 122 -10.21 4.78 0.55
N PHE A 123 -11.50 4.59 0.86
CA PHE A 123 -11.95 3.56 1.79
C PHE A 123 -11.81 2.15 1.23
N GLU A 124 -12.06 1.93 -0.07
CA GLU A 124 -11.82 0.63 -0.71
C GLU A 124 -10.34 0.22 -0.57
N ILE A 125 -9.41 1.16 -0.78
CA ILE A 125 -7.97 0.93 -0.57
C ILE A 125 -7.69 0.66 0.91
N ALA A 126 -8.27 1.43 1.82
CA ALA A 126 -8.08 1.25 3.26
C ALA A 126 -8.61 -0.12 3.76
N GLN A 127 -9.65 -0.66 3.14
CA GLN A 127 -10.18 -2.00 3.44
C GLN A 127 -9.21 -3.12 3.04
N ILE A 128 -8.51 -2.94 1.92
CA ILE A 128 -7.47 -3.88 1.46
C ILE A 128 -6.21 -3.75 2.33
N PHE A 129 -5.91 -2.54 2.82
CA PHE A 129 -4.70 -2.24 3.57
C PHE A 129 -5.01 -1.63 4.95
N PRO A 130 -5.68 -2.36 5.85
CA PRO A 130 -6.18 -1.81 7.12
C PRO A 130 -5.08 -1.30 8.07
N GLN A 131 -3.85 -1.78 7.90
CA GLN A 131 -2.69 -1.34 8.67
C GLN A 131 -2.12 0.02 8.20
N TYR A 132 -2.52 0.50 7.03
CA TYR A 132 -2.07 1.75 6.45
C TYR A 132 -3.14 2.83 6.56
N LYS A 133 -2.70 4.10 6.56
CA LYS A 133 -3.58 5.25 6.37
C LYS A 133 -3.42 5.76 4.93
N ILE A 134 -4.54 5.96 4.25
CA ILE A 134 -4.59 6.36 2.85
C ILE A 134 -4.85 7.86 2.77
N PHE A 135 -4.06 8.58 2.00
CA PHE A 135 -4.16 10.04 1.89
C PHE A 135 -3.83 10.49 0.47
N VAL A 136 -4.16 11.74 0.17
CA VAL A 136 -3.93 12.34 -1.14
C VAL A 136 -2.99 13.50 -0.99
N THR A 137 -1.90 13.50 -1.77
CA THR A 137 -0.93 14.59 -1.86
C THR A 137 -0.72 14.90 -3.35
N ASP A 138 -0.80 16.17 -3.75
CA ASP A 138 -0.63 16.60 -5.15
C ASP A 138 -1.48 15.81 -6.16
N GLY A 139 -2.75 15.53 -5.80
CA GLY A 139 -3.68 14.77 -6.63
C GLY A 139 -3.31 13.29 -6.80
N LYS A 140 -2.52 12.74 -5.89
CA LYS A 140 -2.03 11.37 -5.99
C LYS A 140 -2.28 10.59 -4.70
N ILE A 141 -2.75 9.35 -4.84
CA ILE A 141 -3.04 8.48 -3.69
C ILE A 141 -1.74 7.91 -3.13
N GLN A 142 -1.54 8.10 -1.83
CA GLN A 142 -0.44 7.56 -1.06
C GLN A 142 -0.97 6.79 0.14
N MET A 143 -0.14 5.88 0.65
CA MET A 143 -0.40 5.14 1.87
C MET A 143 0.88 4.96 2.66
N ARG A 144 0.78 5.06 4.00
CA ARG A 144 1.90 4.80 4.93
C ARG A 144 1.37 4.43 6.32
N PRO A 145 2.16 3.77 7.17
CA PRO A 145 1.80 3.58 8.57
C PRO A 145 1.81 4.96 9.23
N VAL A 146 0.72 5.35 9.88
CA VAL A 146 0.65 6.58 10.66
C VAL A 146 0.20 6.18 12.05
N ALA A 147 1.03 6.50 13.04
CA ALA A 147 0.70 6.32 14.45
C ALA A 147 -0.15 7.50 14.91
N VAL A 148 -1.36 7.22 15.35
CA VAL A 148 -2.22 8.16 16.07
C VAL A 148 -2.31 7.65 17.50
N ASP A 149 -2.01 8.52 18.46
CA ASP A 149 -2.11 8.18 19.89
C ASP A 149 -3.58 8.20 20.32
N GLU A 150 -4.24 7.05 20.16
CA GLU A 150 -5.67 6.90 20.45
C GLU A 150 -6.02 7.19 21.92
N GLU A 151 -5.05 7.10 22.85
CA GLU A 151 -5.28 7.38 24.28
C GLU A 151 -5.41 8.88 24.60
N ARG A 152 -4.89 9.74 23.72
CA ARG A 152 -4.99 11.21 23.84
C ARG A 152 -6.22 11.80 23.17
N LEU A 153 -6.99 10.98 22.46
CA LEU A 153 -8.21 11.42 21.81
C LEU A 153 -9.33 11.50 22.84
N GLU A 154 -9.85 12.70 23.04
CA GLU A 154 -11.00 12.96 23.89
C GLU A 154 -12.28 12.99 23.05
N GLY A 155 -13.32 12.29 23.52
CA GLY A 155 -14.59 12.23 22.79
C GLY A 155 -15.29 13.58 22.71
N LEU A 156 -15.84 13.88 21.54
CA LEU A 156 -16.62 15.08 21.26
C LEU A 156 -18.11 14.75 21.16
N GLU A 157 -18.96 15.71 21.53
CA GLU A 157 -20.37 15.62 21.18
C GLU A 157 -20.51 15.72 19.66
N SER A 158 -21.35 14.84 19.12
CA SER A 158 -21.60 14.70 17.69
C SER A 158 -23.08 14.97 17.42
N ASP A 159 -23.36 15.79 16.43
CA ASP A 159 -24.73 15.93 15.89
C ASP A 159 -25.16 14.70 15.07
N PHE A 160 -24.22 13.80 14.76
CA PHE A 160 -24.46 12.56 14.02
C PHE A 160 -24.77 11.41 14.99
N LEU A 161 -25.83 10.66 14.71
CA LEU A 161 -26.35 9.61 15.58
C LEU A 161 -25.44 8.36 15.66
N LEU A 162 -24.71 8.05 14.59
CA LEU A 162 -23.93 6.80 14.45
C LEU A 162 -22.46 7.05 14.11
N THR A 163 -22.01 8.31 14.22
CA THR A 163 -20.63 8.72 13.97
C THR A 163 -20.05 9.32 15.24
N GLU A 164 -18.95 8.71 15.68
CA GLU A 164 -18.18 9.12 16.84
C GLU A 164 -17.07 10.09 16.41
N LEU A 165 -16.93 11.18 17.17
CA LEU A 165 -15.85 12.14 17.01
C LEU A 165 -14.98 12.12 18.25
N ALA A 166 -13.68 12.23 18.05
CA ALA A 166 -12.72 12.46 19.11
C ALA A 166 -11.58 13.35 18.62
N GLU A 167 -11.00 14.16 19.50
CA GLU A 167 -9.94 15.08 19.13
C GLU A 167 -8.78 15.09 20.12
N SER A 168 -7.64 15.57 19.63
CA SER A 168 -6.44 15.91 20.37
C SER A 168 -5.84 17.17 19.76
N ALA A 169 -4.73 17.65 20.31
CA ALA A 169 -4.04 18.83 19.76
C ALA A 169 -3.63 18.68 18.27
N ASP A 170 -3.34 17.46 17.82
CA ASP A 170 -2.78 17.21 16.48
C ASP A 170 -3.79 16.54 15.52
N TRP A 171 -4.86 15.94 16.05
CA TRP A 171 -5.73 15.03 15.30
C TRP A 171 -7.18 15.15 15.68
N VAL A 172 -8.05 15.04 14.68
CA VAL A 172 -9.47 14.72 14.84
C VAL A 172 -9.73 13.35 14.22
N ARG A 173 -10.35 12.44 14.98
CA ARG A 173 -10.79 11.12 14.52
C ARG A 173 -12.31 11.16 14.34
N ILE A 174 -12.77 10.85 13.14
CA ILE A 174 -14.18 10.67 12.80
C ILE A 174 -14.36 9.21 12.42
N SER A 175 -15.22 8.48 13.13
CA SER A 175 -15.41 7.04 12.90
C SER A 175 -16.86 6.61 12.97
N GLY A 176 -17.27 5.72 12.06
CA GLY A 176 -18.66 5.25 11.99
C GLY A 176 -18.84 4.06 11.06
N LEU A 177 -20.02 3.46 11.09
CA LEU A 177 -20.37 2.32 10.23
C LEU A 177 -20.85 2.77 8.83
N ASN A 178 -21.25 4.02 8.67
CA ASN A 178 -21.67 4.61 7.41
C ASN A 178 -20.57 5.51 6.84
N GLN A 179 -20.00 5.14 5.69
CA GLN A 179 -18.94 5.92 5.05
C GLN A 179 -19.40 7.32 4.65
N GLU A 180 -20.63 7.47 4.18
CA GLU A 180 -21.17 8.76 3.72
C GLU A 180 -21.30 9.73 4.90
N GLU A 181 -21.83 9.27 6.03
CA GLU A 181 -21.96 10.08 7.25
C GLU A 181 -20.58 10.48 7.82
N VAL A 182 -19.61 9.56 7.80
CA VAL A 182 -18.23 9.85 8.22
C VAL A 182 -17.57 10.91 7.32
N VAL A 183 -17.80 10.86 6.01
CA VAL A 183 -17.28 11.86 5.06
C VAL A 183 -17.96 13.22 5.24
N GLU A 184 -19.28 13.22 5.47
CA GLU A 184 -20.04 14.44 5.76
C GLU A 184 -19.52 15.10 7.03
N ALA A 185 -19.37 14.34 8.13
CA ALA A 185 -18.83 14.84 9.39
C ALA A 185 -17.40 15.36 9.24
N ALA A 186 -16.54 14.67 8.47
CA ALA A 186 -15.17 15.11 8.23
C ALA A 186 -15.07 16.43 7.44
N SER A 187 -16.09 16.79 6.63
CA SER A 187 -16.08 18.01 5.82
C SER A 187 -16.08 19.31 6.65
N ALA A 188 -16.46 19.23 7.93
CA ALA A 188 -16.41 20.35 8.86
C ALA A 188 -14.99 20.71 9.31
N TYR A 189 -14.01 19.84 9.07
CA TYR A 189 -12.63 19.99 9.53
C TYR A 189 -11.68 20.34 8.39
N GLN A 190 -10.69 21.19 8.68
CA GLN A 190 -9.61 21.51 7.76
C GLN A 190 -8.36 20.70 8.13
N GLY A 191 -7.53 20.40 7.14
CA GLY A 191 -6.28 19.66 7.35
C GLY A 191 -6.09 18.51 6.36
N GLN A 192 -5.02 17.74 6.54
CA GLN A 192 -4.78 16.55 5.72
C GLN A 192 -5.65 15.40 6.22
N ALA A 193 -6.49 14.86 5.33
CA ALA A 193 -7.31 13.70 5.62
C ALA A 193 -6.54 12.39 5.37
N TYR A 194 -6.72 11.46 6.30
CA TYR A 194 -6.16 10.11 6.32
C TYR A 194 -7.28 9.09 6.52
N TYR A 195 -7.59 8.33 5.48
CA TYR A 195 -8.62 7.32 5.45
C TYR A 195 -8.09 6.00 6.00
N ALA A 196 -8.89 5.34 6.82
CA ALA A 196 -8.56 4.06 7.42
C ALA A 196 -9.79 3.16 7.53
N TRP A 197 -9.51 1.87 7.76
CA TRP A 197 -10.53 0.88 7.97
C TRP A 197 -10.15 -0.04 9.13
N SER A 198 -11.09 -0.29 10.04
CA SER A 198 -10.91 -1.25 11.13
C SER A 198 -12.16 -2.09 11.31
N GLY A 199 -12.06 -3.40 11.00
CA GLY A 199 -13.18 -4.33 11.06
C GLY A 199 -14.32 -3.96 10.11
N ARG A 200 -15.30 -3.21 10.61
CA ARG A 200 -16.47 -2.71 9.86
C ARG A 200 -16.64 -1.19 9.94
N THR A 201 -15.67 -0.51 10.53
CA THR A 201 -15.73 0.91 10.83
C THR A 201 -14.88 1.68 9.83
N ALA A 202 -15.51 2.65 9.17
CA ALA A 202 -14.85 3.66 8.38
C ALA A 202 -14.27 4.71 9.33
N ILE A 203 -13.02 5.10 9.11
CA ILE A 203 -12.35 6.09 9.97
C ILE A 203 -11.65 7.12 9.09
N ILE A 204 -11.85 8.40 9.38
CA ILE A 204 -11.05 9.49 8.83
C ILE A 204 -10.33 10.16 9.99
N TYR A 205 -9.02 10.25 9.89
CA TYR A 205 -8.22 11.10 10.75
C TYR A 205 -7.90 12.39 9.98
N ILE A 206 -8.12 13.53 10.61
CA ILE A 206 -7.74 14.85 10.09
C ILE A 206 -6.58 15.36 10.92
N GLN A 207 -5.45 15.62 10.27
CA GLN A 207 -4.30 16.25 10.92
C GLN A 207 -4.48 17.78 10.93
N GLN A 208 -4.49 18.39 12.12
CA GLN A 208 -4.64 19.83 12.33
C GLN A 208 -3.34 20.61 12.05
#